data_AF-A0A7C0UL58-F1
#
_entry.id   AF-A0A7C0UL58-F1
#
_cell.length_a   1.000
_cell.length_b   1.000
_cell.length_c   1.000
_cell.angle_alpha   90.00
_cell.angle_beta   90.00
_cell.angle_gamma   90.00
#
_symmetry.space_group_name_H-M   'P 1'
#
loop_
_entity.id
_entity.type
_entity.pdbx_description
1 polymer ?
#
loop_
_entity_poly.entity_id
_entity_poly.type
_entity_poly.pdbx_seq_one_letter_code
_entity_poly.pdbx_strand_id
1 'polypeptide(L)'
;MKEGFDLKGIDDPKLLEIVSKAFRVESADTDSATLFVKPRFSDETSFNIVLDELTKIGLYPLYREENGRLTLRITGKKGNRRELNPVLHLVLLLATIFTVTVAGYIWWAGGDFEKSVYFTIGLMGILGSHELGHALVARRNKVDATLPFFLPVPPFFAFGTLGAVIFMNSPIPNRKSLFDIGIAGPLTGFVLSLPVLILGIARSTYIPFNPTVEASPFLLGTPLLFNAISRMILGPELPGQILQTHPIAIAGWAGLFVTSLNLLPMGQLDGGHVIRSVFPKNFK
;
A
#
# COMPACT_ATOMS: atom_id res chain seq x y z
N MET A 1 -23.63 7.22 18.96
CA MET A 1 -23.09 8.02 20.08
C MET A 1 -22.17 7.13 20.90
N LYS A 2 -20.85 7.25 20.73
CA LYS A 2 -19.85 6.60 21.60
C LYS A 2 -18.63 7.51 21.73
N GLU A 3 -18.57 8.15 22.90
CA GLU A 3 -17.42 8.75 23.59
C GLU A 3 -16.32 9.33 22.69
N GLY A 4 -16.61 10.52 22.15
CA GLY A 4 -15.53 11.44 21.75
C GLY A 4 -14.85 11.93 23.02
N PHE A 5 -13.53 11.79 23.09
CA PHE A 5 -12.71 12.49 24.07
C PHE A 5 -13.12 13.97 24.04
N ASP A 6 -13.57 14.52 25.17
CA ASP A 6 -14.01 15.92 25.27
C ASP A 6 -12.77 16.80 25.00
N LEU A 7 -12.70 17.38 23.79
CA LEU A 7 -11.57 18.18 23.30
C LEU A 7 -11.44 19.56 23.98
N LYS A 8 -12.20 19.82 25.06
CA LYS A 8 -12.13 21.03 25.90
C LYS A 8 -10.80 21.26 26.64
N GLY A 9 -9.76 20.46 26.37
CA GLY A 9 -8.52 20.41 27.15
C GLY A 9 -7.25 20.89 26.44
N ILE A 10 -7.32 21.72 25.38
CA ILE A 10 -6.09 22.25 24.76
C ILE A 10 -5.38 23.31 25.61
N ASP A 11 -6.11 23.94 26.52
CA ASP A 11 -5.54 24.79 27.56
C ASP A 11 -4.93 23.97 28.72
N ASP A 12 -4.89 22.63 28.62
CA ASP A 12 -4.19 21.81 29.61
C ASP A 12 -2.72 22.25 29.67
N PRO A 13 -2.26 22.76 30.83
CA PRO A 13 -0.90 23.25 30.99
C PRO A 13 0.14 22.21 30.59
N LYS A 14 -0.15 20.93 30.81
CA LYS A 14 0.74 19.81 30.50
C LYS A 14 0.93 19.64 28.99
N LEU A 15 -0.13 19.87 28.22
CA LEU A 15 -0.13 19.76 26.78
C LEU A 15 0.63 20.94 26.14
N LEU A 16 0.39 22.16 26.63
CA LEU A 16 1.14 23.35 26.23
C LEU A 16 2.63 23.24 26.60
N GLU A 17 2.95 22.67 27.76
CA GLU A 17 4.33 22.38 28.17
C GLU A 17 5.01 21.43 27.17
N ILE A 18 4.36 20.31 26.83
CA ILE A 18 4.89 19.35 25.84
C ILE A 18 5.12 20.01 24.49
N VAL A 19 4.14 20.76 23.98
CA VAL A 19 4.26 21.41 22.66
C VAL A 19 5.35 22.48 22.69
N SER A 20 5.45 23.26 23.78
CA SER A 20 6.43 24.34 23.92
C SER A 20 7.89 23.88 23.99
N LYS A 21 8.16 22.60 24.28
CA LYS A 21 9.51 22.02 24.21
C LYS A 21 10.11 22.14 22.80
N ALA A 22 9.28 22.01 21.77
CA ALA A 22 9.75 21.92 20.39
C ALA A 22 9.14 22.97 19.44
N PHE A 23 8.02 23.58 19.83
CA PHE A 23 7.35 24.63 19.07
C PHE A 23 7.20 25.92 19.90
N ARG A 24 7.13 27.05 19.24
CA ARG A 24 6.64 28.31 19.79
C ARG A 24 5.17 28.45 19.43
N VAL A 25 4.30 28.44 20.43
CA VAL A 25 2.85 28.61 20.23
C VAL A 25 2.57 30.10 20.00
N GLU A 26 1.93 30.43 18.88
CA GLU A 26 1.51 31.80 18.52
C GLU A 26 0.08 32.10 18.95
N SER A 27 -0.83 31.14 18.78
CA SER A 27 -2.22 31.22 19.20
C SER A 27 -2.84 29.82 19.26
N ALA A 28 -3.98 29.69 19.94
CA ALA A 28 -4.73 28.45 20.06
C ALA A 28 -6.19 28.69 19.63
N ASP A 29 -6.75 27.74 18.91
CA ASP A 29 -8.17 27.63 18.61
C ASP A 29 -8.72 26.41 19.35
N THR A 30 -9.43 26.67 20.44
CA THR A 30 -10.01 25.68 21.34
C THR A 30 -11.20 24.95 20.73
N ASP A 31 -11.92 25.55 19.78
CA ASP A 31 -13.09 24.92 19.14
C ASP A 31 -12.68 23.81 18.16
N SER A 32 -11.62 24.03 17.37
CA SER A 32 -11.13 23.07 16.38
C SER A 32 -10.04 22.13 16.90
N ALA A 33 -9.61 22.38 18.13
CA ALA A 33 -8.52 21.73 18.79
C ALA A 33 -7.14 21.93 18.10
N THR A 34 -6.84 23.16 17.71
CA THR A 34 -5.71 23.51 16.84
C THR A 34 -4.79 24.56 17.45
N LEU A 35 -3.48 24.30 17.48
CA LEU A 35 -2.46 25.26 17.89
C LEU A 35 -1.75 25.84 16.67
N PHE A 36 -1.65 27.17 16.57
CA PHE A 36 -0.78 27.83 15.60
C PHE A 36 0.63 27.88 16.18
N VAL A 37 1.60 27.32 15.46
CA VAL A 37 2.93 27.06 15.98
C VAL A 37 4.03 27.47 15.01
N LYS A 38 5.20 27.82 15.54
CA LYS A 38 6.46 27.90 14.79
C LYS A 38 7.47 26.91 15.34
N PRO A 39 8.11 26.07 14.52
CA PRO A 39 9.10 25.10 14.99
C PRO A 39 10.32 25.81 15.58
N ARG A 40 10.87 25.28 16.68
CA ARG A 40 12.12 25.78 17.28
C ARG A 40 13.36 25.15 16.64
N PHE A 41 13.21 23.96 16.06
CA PHE A 41 14.24 23.24 15.32
C PHE A 41 13.79 23.07 13.86
N SER A 42 14.31 22.06 13.16
CA SER A 42 13.68 21.63 11.91
C SER A 42 12.23 21.18 12.16
N ASP A 43 11.36 21.34 11.17
CA ASP A 43 9.96 20.89 11.23
C ASP A 43 9.86 19.42 11.67
N GLU A 44 10.71 18.57 11.12
CA GLU A 44 10.73 17.13 11.40
C GLU A 44 11.21 16.83 12.82
N THR A 45 12.28 17.47 13.29
CA THR A 45 12.79 17.30 14.65
C THR A 45 11.77 17.82 15.68
N SER A 46 11.21 19.01 15.44
CA SER A 46 10.25 19.64 16.35
C SER A 46 9.00 18.78 16.49
N PHE A 47 8.50 18.29 15.36
CA PHE A 47 7.35 17.41 15.30
C PHE A 47 7.58 16.08 16.02
N ASN A 48 8.72 15.42 15.77
CA ASN A 48 9.04 14.13 16.37
C ASN A 48 9.14 14.16 17.90
N ILE A 49 9.67 15.25 18.48
CA ILE A 49 9.74 15.46 19.93
C ILE A 49 8.33 15.50 20.53
N VAL A 50 7.43 16.29 19.94
CA VAL A 50 6.06 16.43 20.43
C VAL A 50 5.25 15.16 20.20
N LEU A 51 5.45 14.48 19.08
CA LEU A 51 4.81 13.20 18.79
C LEU A 51 5.15 12.15 19.86
N ASP A 52 6.42 12.02 20.25
CA ASP A 52 6.84 11.03 21.27
C ASP A 52 6.26 11.30 22.66
N GLU A 53 6.09 12.56 23.03
CA GLU A 53 5.56 12.94 24.34
C GLU A 53 4.03 12.84 24.37
N LEU A 54 3.34 13.29 23.31
CA LEU A 54 1.87 13.24 23.24
C LEU A 54 1.35 11.80 23.09
N THR A 55 2.07 10.94 22.37
CA THR A 55 1.66 9.54 22.20
C THR A 55 1.70 8.75 23.52
N LYS A 56 2.58 9.10 24.46
CA LYS A 56 2.62 8.50 25.82
C LYS A 56 1.35 8.76 26.63
N ILE A 57 0.67 9.88 26.35
CA ILE A 57 -0.59 10.25 27.00
C ILE A 57 -1.82 9.97 26.11
N GLY A 58 -1.65 9.20 25.02
CA GLY A 58 -2.75 8.78 24.14
C GLY A 58 -3.25 9.84 23.16
N LEU A 59 -2.51 10.94 23.00
CA LEU A 59 -2.81 12.04 22.08
C LEU A 59 -1.90 11.99 20.85
N TYR A 60 -2.41 12.45 19.72
CA TYR A 60 -1.71 12.46 18.44
C TYR A 60 -1.71 13.87 17.86
N PRO A 61 -0.54 14.50 17.66
CA PRO A 61 -0.44 15.76 16.94
C PRO A 61 -0.53 15.52 15.43
N LEU A 62 -1.31 16.35 14.76
CA LEU A 62 -1.40 16.46 13.31
C LEU A 62 -0.77 17.78 12.90
N TYR A 63 0.35 17.72 12.19
CA TYR A 63 1.09 18.90 11.76
C TYR A 63 0.82 19.22 10.30
N ARG A 64 0.33 20.43 10.04
CA ARG A 64 -0.12 20.86 8.72
C ARG A 64 0.05 22.36 8.52
N GLU A 65 0.34 22.76 7.30
CA GLU A 65 0.27 24.15 6.89
C GLU A 65 -1.14 24.46 6.33
N GLU A 66 -1.82 25.44 6.95
CA GLU A 66 -3.13 25.97 6.55
C GLU A 66 -3.03 27.49 6.37
N ASN A 67 -3.42 28.00 5.20
CA ASN A 67 -3.41 29.43 4.86
C ASN A 67 -2.06 30.14 5.11
N GLY A 68 -0.94 29.45 4.91
CA GLY A 68 0.41 30.00 5.12
C GLY A 68 0.85 30.05 6.59
N ARG A 69 0.07 29.45 7.51
CA ARG A 69 0.43 29.28 8.92
C ARG A 69 0.58 27.80 9.24
N LEU A 70 1.56 27.48 10.07
CA LEU A 70 1.81 26.13 10.56
C LEU A 70 0.89 25.86 11.75
N THR A 71 0.16 24.76 11.67
CA THR A 71 -0.84 24.33 12.64
C THR A 71 -0.51 22.95 13.17
N LEU A 72 -0.72 22.77 14.46
CA LEU A 72 -0.58 21.51 15.17
C LEU A 72 -1.94 21.20 15.82
N ARG A 73 -2.73 20.38 15.13
CA ARG A 73 -4.04 19.95 15.61
C ARG A 73 -3.90 18.70 16.47
N ILE A 74 -4.48 18.71 17.65
CA ILE A 74 -4.35 17.59 18.58
C ILE A 74 -5.61 16.75 18.53
N THR A 75 -5.42 15.45 18.35
CA THR A 75 -6.53 14.50 18.28
C THR A 75 -6.29 13.34 19.24
N GLY A 76 -7.36 12.85 19.86
CA GLY A 76 -7.31 11.61 20.62
C GLY A 76 -7.11 10.40 19.71
N LYS A 77 -6.70 9.27 20.29
CA LYS A 77 -6.62 7.99 19.59
C LYS A 77 -7.96 7.65 18.93
N LYS A 78 -8.02 7.62 17.59
CA LYS A 78 -9.26 7.36 16.87
C LYS A 78 -9.53 5.84 16.79
N GLY A 79 -10.43 5.34 17.63
CA GLY A 79 -11.02 3.99 17.54
C GLY A 79 -10.24 2.86 18.22
N ASN A 80 -10.93 1.74 18.48
CA ASN A 80 -10.32 0.51 18.98
C ASN A 80 -9.22 0.05 18.02
N ARG A 81 -8.06 -0.37 18.57
CA ARG A 81 -7.02 -1.05 17.79
C ARG A 81 -7.67 -2.18 17.01
N ARG A 82 -7.59 -2.12 15.68
CA ARG A 82 -8.03 -3.21 14.80
C ARG A 82 -6.91 -4.26 14.77
N GLU A 83 -6.65 -4.89 15.90
CA GLU A 83 -5.78 -6.07 15.96
C GLU A 83 -6.68 -7.29 15.76
N LEU A 84 -6.59 -7.91 14.58
CA LEU A 84 -7.29 -9.17 14.34
C LEU A 84 -6.59 -10.29 15.13
N ASN A 85 -7.36 -11.31 15.51
CA ASN A 85 -6.81 -12.50 16.15
C ASN A 85 -5.75 -13.13 15.21
N PRO A 86 -4.53 -13.48 15.70
CA PRO A 86 -3.51 -14.16 14.91
C PRO A 86 -4.03 -15.39 14.15
N VAL A 87 -4.98 -16.12 14.73
CA VAL A 87 -5.64 -17.27 14.08
C VAL A 87 -6.39 -16.82 12.83
N LEU A 88 -7.09 -15.69 12.87
CA LEU A 88 -7.80 -15.16 11.72
C LEU A 88 -6.85 -14.73 10.61
N HIS A 89 -5.70 -14.12 10.95
CA HIS A 89 -4.65 -13.82 9.96
C HIS A 89 -4.17 -15.08 9.24
N LEU A 90 -3.92 -16.15 9.99
CA LEU A 90 -3.49 -17.42 9.42
C LEU A 90 -4.58 -18.06 8.55
N VAL A 91 -5.82 -18.10 9.04
CA VAL A 91 -6.96 -18.64 8.28
C VAL A 91 -7.18 -17.89 6.97
N LEU A 92 -7.14 -16.56 7.00
CA LEU A 92 -7.27 -15.74 5.80
C LEU A 92 -6.11 -15.97 4.82
N LEU A 93 -4.88 -16.02 5.31
CA LEU A 93 -3.71 -16.32 4.48
C LEU A 93 -3.85 -17.69 3.78
N LEU A 94 -4.20 -18.74 4.54
CA LEU A 94 -4.39 -20.08 3.99
C LEU A 94 -5.54 -20.12 2.99
N ALA A 95 -6.66 -19.45 3.30
CA ALA A 95 -7.78 -19.33 2.38
C ALA A 95 -7.39 -18.60 1.09
N THR A 96 -6.60 -17.53 1.17
CA THR A 96 -6.12 -16.80 -0.02
C THR A 96 -5.14 -17.63 -0.84
N ILE A 97 -4.21 -18.35 -0.20
CA ILE A 97 -3.31 -19.27 -0.90
C ILE A 97 -4.14 -20.30 -1.67
N PHE A 98 -5.14 -20.91 -1.03
CA PHE A 98 -6.03 -21.85 -1.67
C PHE A 98 -6.76 -21.24 -2.87
N THR A 99 -7.41 -20.07 -2.71
CA THR A 99 -8.17 -19.46 -3.79
C THR A 99 -7.29 -19.00 -4.95
N VAL A 100 -6.09 -18.47 -4.66
CA VAL A 100 -5.10 -18.07 -5.67
C VAL A 100 -4.55 -19.29 -6.41
N THR A 101 -4.27 -20.41 -5.74
CA THR A 101 -3.80 -21.63 -6.41
C THR A 101 -4.90 -22.25 -7.28
N VAL A 102 -6.15 -22.23 -6.85
CA VAL A 102 -7.26 -22.73 -7.70
C VAL A 102 -7.47 -21.79 -8.90
N ALA A 103 -7.43 -20.47 -8.70
CA ALA A 103 -7.53 -19.50 -9.80
C ALA A 103 -6.35 -19.64 -10.78
N GLY A 104 -5.12 -19.78 -10.26
CA GLY A 104 -3.91 -20.05 -11.04
C GLY A 104 -4.05 -21.29 -11.91
N TYR A 105 -4.59 -22.37 -11.35
CA TYR A 105 -4.80 -23.63 -12.06
C TYR A 105 -5.78 -23.47 -13.23
N ILE A 106 -6.91 -22.80 -12.98
CA ILE A 106 -8.01 -22.62 -13.94
C ILE A 106 -7.61 -21.64 -15.05
N TRP A 107 -7.06 -20.48 -14.68
CA TRP A 107 -6.91 -19.34 -15.59
C TRP A 107 -5.52 -19.21 -16.21
N TRP A 108 -4.47 -19.59 -15.48
CA TRP A 108 -3.10 -19.17 -15.81
C TRP A 108 -2.13 -20.32 -16.04
N ALA A 109 -2.40 -21.50 -15.51
CA ALA A 109 -1.52 -22.66 -15.60
C ALA A 109 -2.02 -23.74 -16.55
N GLY A 110 -3.17 -23.55 -17.20
CA GLY A 110 -3.73 -24.52 -18.16
C GLY A 110 -3.98 -25.91 -17.54
N GLY A 111 -4.36 -25.96 -16.26
CA GLY A 111 -4.56 -27.21 -15.54
C GLY A 111 -3.28 -27.87 -15.00
N ASP A 112 -2.15 -27.16 -14.99
CA ASP A 112 -0.91 -27.65 -14.39
C ASP A 112 -0.80 -27.17 -12.92
N PHE A 113 -0.81 -28.12 -11.99
CA PHE A 113 -0.74 -27.80 -10.55
C PHE A 113 0.60 -27.19 -10.15
N GLU A 114 1.71 -27.70 -10.68
CA GLU A 114 3.06 -27.21 -10.34
C GLU A 114 3.21 -25.74 -10.78
N LYS A 115 2.80 -25.44 -12.03
CA LYS A 115 2.83 -24.06 -12.53
C LYS A 115 1.88 -23.13 -11.78
N SER A 116 0.75 -23.63 -11.30
CA SER A 116 -0.15 -22.86 -10.44
C SER A 116 0.49 -22.50 -9.10
N VAL A 117 1.24 -23.43 -8.50
CA VAL A 117 2.01 -23.15 -7.28
C VAL A 117 3.05 -22.07 -7.54
N TYR A 118 3.77 -22.10 -8.66
CA TYR A 118 4.72 -21.04 -9.01
C TYR A 118 4.05 -19.67 -9.19
N PHE A 119 2.89 -19.63 -9.84
CA PHE A 119 2.07 -18.42 -9.94
C PHE A 119 1.65 -17.90 -8.56
N THR A 120 1.17 -18.79 -7.68
CA THR A 120 0.73 -18.44 -6.33
C THR A 120 1.86 -17.85 -5.50
N ILE A 121 3.04 -18.48 -5.51
CA ILE A 121 4.21 -17.99 -4.78
C ILE A 121 4.62 -16.61 -5.29
N GLY A 122 4.67 -16.42 -6.62
CA GLY A 122 5.02 -15.14 -7.23
C GLY A 122 4.03 -14.04 -6.85
N LEU A 123 2.72 -14.30 -7.03
CA LEU A 123 1.68 -13.30 -6.79
C LEU A 123 1.55 -12.96 -5.31
N MET A 124 1.48 -13.96 -4.43
CA MET A 124 1.37 -13.74 -2.98
C MET A 124 2.62 -13.05 -2.42
N GLY A 125 3.80 -13.39 -2.94
CA GLY A 125 5.04 -12.70 -2.59
C GLY A 125 4.97 -11.21 -2.92
N ILE A 126 4.55 -10.86 -4.14
CA ILE A 126 4.44 -9.46 -4.57
C ILE A 126 3.41 -8.70 -3.73
N LEU A 127 2.18 -9.22 -3.61
CA LEU A 127 1.08 -8.55 -2.90
C LEU A 127 1.38 -8.43 -1.39
N GLY A 128 1.94 -9.48 -0.79
CA GLY A 128 2.36 -9.45 0.60
C GLY A 128 3.46 -8.42 0.84
N SER A 129 4.48 -8.39 -0.03
CA SER A 129 5.56 -7.41 0.07
C SER A 129 5.11 -5.97 -0.20
N HIS A 130 4.15 -5.73 -1.10
CA HIS A 130 3.54 -4.42 -1.30
C HIS A 130 2.97 -3.87 0.02
N GLU A 131 2.11 -4.66 0.68
CA GLU A 131 1.51 -4.24 1.96
C GLU A 131 2.52 -4.17 3.11
N LEU A 132 3.51 -5.06 3.13
CA LEU A 132 4.62 -4.96 4.09
C LEU A 132 5.44 -3.69 3.88
N GLY A 133 5.59 -3.22 2.64
CA GLY A 133 6.21 -1.94 2.32
C GLY A 133 5.51 -0.78 3.02
N HIS A 134 4.17 -0.72 2.91
CA HIS A 134 3.37 0.25 3.65
C HIS A 134 3.55 0.11 5.17
N ALA A 135 3.44 -1.11 5.71
CA ALA A 135 3.53 -1.35 7.15
C ALA A 135 4.91 -0.96 7.73
N LEU A 136 6.00 -1.27 7.00
CA LEU A 136 7.36 -0.95 7.41
C LEU A 136 7.59 0.57 7.45
N VAL A 137 7.16 1.29 6.42
CA VAL A 137 7.31 2.75 6.36
C VAL A 137 6.37 3.45 7.33
N ALA A 138 5.17 2.92 7.58
CA ALA A 138 4.28 3.41 8.62
C ALA A 138 4.94 3.32 10.01
N ARG A 139 5.51 2.17 10.37
CA ARG A 139 6.22 1.98 11.65
C ARG A 139 7.44 2.89 11.78
N ARG A 140 8.22 3.07 10.70
CA ARG A 140 9.34 4.04 10.67
C ARG A 140 8.86 5.48 10.93
N ASN A 141 7.66 5.82 10.48
CA ASN A 141 7.01 7.11 10.71
C ASN A 141 6.19 7.16 12.01
N LYS A 142 6.37 6.20 12.94
CA LYS A 142 5.66 6.13 14.23
C LYS A 142 4.13 6.05 14.08
N VAL A 143 3.66 5.52 12.95
CA VAL A 143 2.25 5.22 12.70
C VAL A 143 2.01 3.76 13.07
N ASP A 144 1.05 3.51 13.98
CA ASP A 144 0.62 2.19 14.39
C ASP A 144 -0.14 1.52 13.23
N ALA A 145 0.39 0.41 12.72
CA ALA A 145 -0.15 -0.31 11.56
C ALA A 145 -0.14 -1.83 11.77
N THR A 146 -1.21 -2.49 11.31
CA THR A 146 -1.37 -3.94 11.41
C THR A 146 -0.43 -4.69 10.47
N LEU A 147 -0.28 -5.99 10.68
CA LEU A 147 0.26 -6.87 9.64
C LEU A 147 -0.73 -6.97 8.45
N PRO A 148 -0.24 -7.32 7.25
CA PRO A 148 -1.10 -7.54 6.10
C PRO A 148 -2.13 -8.63 6.38
N PHE A 149 -3.37 -8.38 6.01
CA PHE A 149 -4.42 -9.38 5.95
C PHE A 149 -4.80 -9.62 4.50
N PHE A 150 -4.72 -10.87 4.08
CA PHE A 150 -5.05 -11.27 2.71
C PHE A 150 -6.56 -11.47 2.58
N LEU A 151 -7.10 -11.06 1.44
CA LEU A 151 -8.53 -11.12 1.16
C LEU A 151 -8.81 -12.17 0.07
N PRO A 152 -9.19 -13.40 0.46
CA PRO A 152 -9.55 -14.42 -0.51
C PRO A 152 -10.81 -14.02 -1.26
N VAL A 153 -10.84 -14.38 -2.54
CA VAL A 153 -12.01 -14.24 -3.40
C VAL A 153 -12.24 -15.55 -4.11
N PRO A 154 -13.50 -15.91 -4.44
CA PRO A 154 -13.76 -17.14 -5.15
C PRO A 154 -12.87 -17.35 -6.40
N PRO A 155 -12.40 -18.58 -6.68
CA PRO A 155 -11.42 -18.84 -7.74
C PRO A 155 -11.88 -18.55 -9.18
N PHE A 156 -13.16 -18.27 -9.39
CA PHE A 156 -13.67 -17.83 -10.70
C PHE A 156 -13.27 -16.39 -11.04
N PHE A 157 -12.78 -15.61 -10.06
CA PHE A 157 -12.10 -14.35 -10.32
C PHE A 157 -10.65 -14.62 -10.73
N ALA A 158 -10.17 -13.90 -11.76
CA ALA A 158 -8.91 -14.15 -12.44
C ALA A 158 -7.72 -14.44 -11.52
N PHE A 159 -7.54 -13.71 -10.42
CA PHE A 159 -6.41 -13.90 -9.50
C PHE A 159 -6.74 -14.64 -8.20
N GLY A 160 -8.01 -14.94 -7.92
CA GLY A 160 -8.44 -15.58 -6.68
C GLY A 160 -8.22 -14.75 -5.39
N THR A 161 -7.94 -13.44 -5.50
CA THR A 161 -7.68 -12.55 -4.35
C THR A 161 -8.01 -11.10 -4.68
N LEU A 162 -8.41 -10.30 -3.68
CA LEU A 162 -8.40 -8.82 -3.76
C LEU A 162 -7.05 -8.22 -3.39
N GLY A 163 -6.09 -9.07 -3.05
CA GLY A 163 -4.80 -8.70 -2.52
C GLY A 163 -4.76 -8.74 -1.01
N ALA A 164 -3.89 -7.91 -0.45
CA ALA A 164 -3.76 -7.74 0.97
C ALA A 164 -4.02 -6.28 1.31
N VAL A 165 -4.25 -6.03 2.59
CA VAL A 165 -4.55 -4.70 3.09
C VAL A 165 -3.96 -4.57 4.48
N ILE A 166 -3.68 -3.34 4.90
CA ILE A 166 -3.29 -3.00 6.27
C ILE A 166 -4.27 -1.98 6.86
N PHE A 167 -4.42 -2.00 8.18
CA PHE A 167 -5.15 -0.96 8.90
C PHE A 167 -4.19 -0.06 9.66
N MET A 168 -4.42 1.25 9.54
CA MET A 168 -3.74 2.25 10.35
C MET A 168 -4.55 2.47 11.65
N ASN A 169 -3.93 2.16 12.78
CA ASN A 169 -4.49 2.30 14.13
C ASN A 169 -4.20 3.67 14.76
N SER A 170 -3.37 4.49 14.12
CA SER A 170 -3.12 5.88 14.52
C SER A 170 -3.21 6.82 13.31
N PRO A 171 -3.52 8.11 13.54
CA PRO A 171 -3.51 9.11 12.47
C PRO A 171 -2.13 9.27 11.84
N ILE A 172 -2.10 9.61 10.54
CA ILE A 172 -0.85 9.95 9.85
C ILE A 172 -0.44 11.37 10.26
N PRO A 173 0.78 11.56 10.80
CA PRO A 173 1.18 12.77 11.49
C PRO A 173 1.29 14.03 10.61
N ASN A 174 1.85 13.88 9.41
CA ASN A 174 2.17 14.99 8.53
C ASN A 174 2.14 14.56 7.05
N ARG A 175 2.25 15.53 6.13
CA ARG A 175 2.18 15.28 4.67
C ARG A 175 3.34 14.43 4.17
N LYS A 176 4.54 14.59 4.73
CA LYS A 176 5.72 13.79 4.36
C LYS A 176 5.47 12.31 4.67
N SER A 177 5.01 11.99 5.88
CA SER A 177 4.65 10.62 6.24
C SER A 177 3.49 10.06 5.39
N LEU A 178 2.52 10.90 5.00
CA LEU A 178 1.46 10.48 4.07
C LEU A 178 2.02 10.11 2.69
N PHE A 179 2.95 10.92 2.16
CA PHE A 179 3.64 10.64 0.91
C PHE A 179 4.48 9.36 1.00
N ASP A 180 5.35 9.29 2.00
CA ASP A 180 6.30 8.19 2.19
C ASP A 180 5.57 6.86 2.35
N ILE A 181 4.52 6.81 3.18
CA ILE A 181 3.69 5.61 3.35
C ILE A 181 2.96 5.31 2.04
N GLY A 182 2.37 6.30 1.38
CA GLY A 182 1.62 6.10 0.13
C GLY A 182 2.46 5.52 -1.00
N ILE A 183 3.72 5.95 -1.17
CA ILE A 183 4.57 5.45 -2.25
C ILE A 183 5.29 4.12 -1.91
N ALA A 184 5.44 3.80 -0.62
CA ALA A 184 6.22 2.65 -0.16
C ALA A 184 5.75 1.30 -0.71
N GLY A 185 4.43 1.05 -0.66
CA GLY A 185 3.86 -0.18 -1.17
C GLY A 185 4.04 -0.32 -2.67
N PRO A 186 3.57 0.64 -3.49
CA PRO A 186 3.76 0.61 -4.94
C PRO A 186 5.21 0.43 -5.37
N LEU A 187 6.15 1.12 -4.73
CA LEU A 187 7.57 0.97 -5.05
C LEU A 187 8.08 -0.43 -4.73
N THR A 188 7.68 -0.98 -3.57
CA THR A 188 8.07 -2.34 -3.16
C THR A 188 7.47 -3.39 -4.10
N GLY A 189 6.18 -3.27 -4.41
CA GLY A 189 5.47 -4.15 -5.35
C GLY A 189 6.08 -4.10 -6.74
N PHE A 190 6.38 -2.90 -7.26
CA PHE A 190 7.04 -2.71 -8.56
C PHE A 190 8.42 -3.38 -8.61
N VAL A 191 9.28 -3.08 -7.63
CA VAL A 191 10.66 -3.60 -7.59
C VAL A 191 10.69 -5.12 -7.49
N LEU A 192 9.76 -5.74 -6.77
CA LEU A 192 9.67 -7.21 -6.67
C LEU A 192 8.96 -7.86 -7.85
N SER A 193 8.07 -7.14 -8.52
CA SER A 193 7.44 -7.63 -9.75
C SER A 193 8.45 -7.77 -10.89
N LEU A 194 9.47 -6.91 -10.96
CA LEU A 194 10.52 -6.95 -11.99
C LEU A 194 11.29 -8.29 -12.04
N PRO A 195 11.94 -8.78 -10.96
CA PRO A 195 12.67 -10.03 -11.01
C PRO A 195 11.75 -11.23 -11.25
N VAL A 196 10.53 -11.22 -10.68
CA VAL A 196 9.53 -12.27 -10.94
C VAL A 196 9.17 -12.29 -12.43
N LEU A 197 8.91 -11.12 -13.01
CA LEU A 197 8.62 -10.99 -14.44
C LEU A 197 9.79 -11.47 -15.31
N ILE A 198 11.01 -11.04 -15.02
CA ILE A 198 12.23 -11.43 -15.74
C ILE A 198 12.42 -12.95 -15.69
N LEU A 199 12.31 -13.55 -14.51
CA LEU A 199 12.42 -15.01 -14.33
C LEU A 199 11.32 -15.76 -15.09
N GLY A 200 10.10 -15.23 -15.08
CA GLY A 200 9.00 -15.83 -15.83
C GLY A 200 9.20 -15.74 -17.34
N ILE A 201 9.63 -14.60 -17.86
CA ILE A 201 9.89 -14.39 -19.28
C ILE A 201 11.04 -15.29 -19.74
N ALA A 202 12.10 -15.42 -18.94
CA ALA A 202 13.21 -16.34 -19.22
C ALA A 202 12.79 -17.82 -19.27
N ARG A 203 11.62 -18.17 -18.72
CA ARG A 203 11.01 -19.52 -18.78
C ARG A 203 9.85 -19.61 -19.77
N SER A 204 9.56 -18.53 -20.49
CA SER A 204 8.53 -18.47 -21.52
C SER A 204 9.13 -18.80 -22.88
N THR A 205 8.28 -19.23 -23.82
CA THR A 205 8.74 -19.66 -25.15
C THR A 205 7.80 -19.14 -26.23
N TYR A 206 8.35 -18.78 -27.38
CA TYR A 206 7.52 -18.52 -28.56
C TYR A 206 7.04 -19.85 -29.15
N ILE A 207 5.75 -19.94 -29.42
CA ILE A 207 5.12 -21.08 -30.09
C ILE A 207 4.41 -20.62 -31.37
N PRO A 208 4.24 -21.49 -32.38
CA PRO A 208 3.45 -21.15 -33.56
C PRO A 208 2.00 -20.86 -33.18
N PHE A 209 1.47 -19.73 -33.64
CA PHE A 209 0.09 -19.33 -33.35
C PHE A 209 -0.90 -20.35 -33.90
N ASN A 210 -1.74 -20.93 -33.02
CA ASN A 210 -2.79 -21.85 -33.42
C ASN A 210 -4.19 -21.33 -32.99
N PRO A 211 -5.00 -20.79 -33.92
CA PRO A 211 -6.29 -20.17 -33.60
C PRO A 211 -7.33 -21.14 -33.04
N THR A 212 -7.13 -22.46 -33.17
CA THR A 212 -8.06 -23.47 -32.65
C THR A 212 -7.82 -23.88 -31.20
N VAL A 213 -6.63 -23.60 -30.65
CA VAL A 213 -6.20 -24.04 -29.32
C VAL A 213 -5.90 -22.84 -28.41
N GLU A 214 -5.49 -21.70 -28.98
CA GLU A 214 -4.88 -20.60 -28.23
C GLU A 214 -5.78 -19.35 -28.10
N ALA A 215 -7.09 -19.55 -28.21
CA ALA A 215 -8.07 -18.56 -27.78
C ALA A 215 -8.07 -18.49 -26.24
N SER A 216 -6.96 -18.05 -25.64
CA SER A 216 -6.94 -17.67 -24.23
C SER A 216 -7.99 -16.57 -24.08
N PRO A 217 -9.02 -16.75 -23.23
CA PRO A 217 -10.08 -15.75 -23.05
C PRO A 217 -9.54 -14.42 -22.48
N PHE A 218 -8.32 -14.44 -21.95
CA PHE A 218 -7.58 -13.26 -21.52
C PHE A 218 -6.40 -13.02 -22.47
N LEU A 219 -6.60 -12.12 -23.43
CA LEU A 219 -5.49 -11.39 -24.03
C LEU A 219 -4.91 -10.50 -22.93
N LEU A 220 -3.82 -10.96 -22.31
CA LEU A 220 -3.02 -10.12 -21.44
C LEU A 220 -2.62 -8.89 -22.25
N GLY A 221 -3.03 -7.70 -21.79
CA GLY A 221 -2.44 -6.48 -22.31
C GLY A 221 -0.93 -6.59 -22.12
N THR A 222 -0.15 -6.23 -23.14
CA THR A 222 1.31 -6.28 -23.07
C THR A 222 1.86 -4.88 -22.78
N PRO A 223 2.05 -4.47 -21.51
CA PRO A 223 2.68 -3.20 -21.19
C PRO A 223 4.02 -3.03 -21.91
N LEU A 224 4.40 -1.77 -22.18
CA LEU A 224 5.69 -1.45 -22.80
C LEU A 224 6.87 -2.12 -22.09
N LEU A 225 6.84 -2.15 -20.75
CA LEU A 225 7.85 -2.80 -19.93
C LEU A 225 7.90 -4.32 -20.15
N PHE A 226 6.74 -4.98 -20.25
CA PHE A 226 6.65 -6.41 -20.54
C PHE A 226 7.26 -6.72 -21.92
N ASN A 227 6.90 -5.93 -22.94
CA ASN A 227 7.41 -6.09 -24.30
C ASN A 227 8.91 -5.81 -24.40
N ALA A 228 9.40 -4.78 -23.71
CA ALA A 228 10.82 -4.47 -23.66
C ALA A 228 11.63 -5.61 -23.04
N ILE A 229 11.18 -6.15 -21.89
CA ILE A 229 11.87 -7.27 -21.23
C ILE A 229 11.77 -8.55 -22.07
N SER A 230 10.61 -8.85 -22.65
CA SER A 230 10.41 -10.02 -23.52
C SER A 230 11.33 -9.97 -24.73
N ARG A 231 11.39 -8.82 -25.41
CA ARG A 231 12.27 -8.63 -26.57
C ARG A 231 13.75 -8.69 -26.20
N MET A 232 14.12 -8.21 -25.02
CA MET A 232 15.51 -8.25 -24.54
C MET A 232 15.96 -9.68 -24.21
N ILE A 233 15.08 -10.51 -23.66
CA ILE A 233 15.42 -11.87 -23.20
C ILE A 233 15.24 -12.92 -24.30
N LEU A 234 14.11 -12.88 -25.01
CA LEU A 234 13.72 -13.89 -26.00
C LEU A 234 13.98 -13.46 -27.44
N GLY A 235 14.30 -12.19 -27.67
CA GLY A 235 14.37 -11.62 -29.02
C GLY A 235 13.00 -11.17 -29.56
N PRO A 236 12.97 -10.60 -30.77
CA PRO A 236 11.73 -10.16 -31.41
C PRO A 236 10.85 -11.35 -31.77
N GLU A 237 9.54 -11.20 -31.55
CA GLU A 237 8.52 -12.14 -32.01
C GLU A 237 8.51 -12.19 -33.55
N LEU A 238 8.57 -13.39 -34.12
CA LEU A 238 8.50 -13.59 -35.57
C LEU A 238 7.04 -13.65 -36.05
N PRO A 239 6.78 -13.32 -37.33
CA PRO A 239 5.43 -13.44 -37.88
C PRO A 239 4.85 -14.85 -37.70
N GLY A 240 3.64 -14.94 -37.13
CA GLY A 240 2.95 -16.21 -36.89
C GLY A 240 3.36 -16.94 -35.61
N GLN A 241 4.16 -16.32 -34.73
CA GLN A 241 4.40 -16.80 -33.38
C GLN A 241 3.51 -16.08 -32.37
N ILE A 242 3.36 -16.67 -31.19
CA ILE A 242 2.81 -16.03 -29.99
C ILE A 242 3.66 -16.44 -28.79
N LEU A 243 3.75 -15.56 -27.79
CA LEU A 243 4.46 -15.86 -26.55
C LEU A 243 3.60 -16.75 -25.64
N GLN A 244 4.02 -18.01 -25.48
CA GLN A 244 3.53 -18.87 -24.41
C GLN A 244 4.15 -18.43 -23.08
N THR A 245 3.38 -17.66 -22.32
CA THR A 245 3.87 -17.03 -21.09
C THR A 245 3.88 -18.02 -19.94
N HIS A 246 5.01 -18.14 -19.25
CA HIS A 246 5.12 -18.96 -18.05
C HIS A 246 4.31 -18.33 -16.89
N PRO A 247 3.63 -19.10 -16.02
CA PRO A 247 2.77 -18.49 -14.99
C PRO A 247 3.49 -17.60 -13.96
N ILE A 248 4.80 -17.78 -13.79
CA ILE A 248 5.65 -16.84 -13.05
C ILE A 248 5.64 -15.44 -13.70
N ALA A 249 5.71 -15.34 -15.02
CA ALA A 249 5.65 -14.06 -15.72
C ALA A 249 4.26 -13.44 -15.60
N ILE A 250 3.21 -14.25 -15.59
CA ILE A 250 1.84 -13.80 -15.35
C ILE A 250 1.71 -13.21 -13.94
N ALA A 251 2.33 -13.83 -12.92
CA ALA A 251 2.37 -13.28 -11.57
C ALA A 251 3.10 -11.93 -11.51
N GLY A 252 4.25 -11.80 -12.19
CA GLY A 252 4.98 -10.53 -12.30
C GLY A 252 4.17 -9.45 -13.02
N TRP A 253 3.49 -9.81 -14.12
CA TRP A 253 2.57 -8.93 -14.83
C TRP A 253 1.38 -8.49 -13.95
N ALA A 254 0.77 -9.42 -13.22
CA ALA A 254 -0.34 -9.14 -12.31
C ALA A 254 0.11 -8.20 -11.18
N GLY A 255 1.34 -8.38 -10.67
CA GLY A 255 1.97 -7.47 -9.72
C GLY A 255 2.08 -6.04 -10.26
N LEU A 256 2.65 -5.88 -11.47
CA LEU A 256 2.74 -4.57 -12.14
C LEU A 256 1.36 -3.95 -12.38
N PHE A 257 0.38 -4.77 -12.77
CA PHE A 257 -1.00 -4.33 -12.98
C PHE A 257 -1.64 -3.81 -11.68
N VAL A 258 -1.58 -4.58 -10.59
CA VAL A 258 -2.12 -4.17 -9.30
C VAL A 258 -1.42 -2.91 -8.78
N THR A 259 -0.10 -2.83 -8.89
CA THR A 259 0.65 -1.62 -8.54
C THR A 259 0.19 -0.41 -9.36
N SER A 260 -0.04 -0.57 -10.66
CA SER A 260 -0.51 0.52 -11.52
C SER A 260 -1.91 1.01 -11.15
N LEU A 261 -2.81 0.08 -10.77
CA LEU A 261 -4.14 0.44 -10.26
C LEU A 261 -4.02 1.20 -8.95
N ASN A 262 -3.18 0.73 -8.03
CA ASN A 262 -2.97 1.39 -6.74
C ASN A 262 -2.37 2.79 -6.90
N LEU A 263 -1.62 3.07 -7.97
CA LEU A 263 -1.07 4.40 -8.26
C LEU A 263 -2.05 5.37 -8.92
N LEU A 264 -3.29 4.95 -9.24
CA LEU A 264 -4.30 5.87 -9.75
C LEU A 264 -4.63 6.94 -8.69
N PRO A 265 -4.80 8.21 -9.10
CA PRO A 265 -5.06 9.32 -8.17
C PRO A 265 -6.54 9.35 -7.74
N MET A 266 -7.02 8.27 -7.14
CA MET A 266 -8.45 8.09 -6.81
C MET A 266 -8.68 7.50 -5.42
N GLY A 267 -9.54 8.16 -4.65
CA GLY A 267 -10.10 7.61 -3.41
C GLY A 267 -9.05 7.20 -2.37
N GLN A 268 -9.15 5.95 -1.92
CA GLN A 268 -8.27 5.35 -0.90
C GLN A 268 -7.05 4.63 -1.47
N LEU A 269 -6.88 4.65 -2.80
CA LEU A 269 -5.70 4.06 -3.45
C LEU A 269 -4.44 4.82 -3.06
N ASP A 270 -3.30 4.16 -3.20
CA ASP A 270 -1.98 4.70 -2.86
C ASP A 270 -1.66 6.00 -3.59
N GLY A 271 -1.97 6.08 -4.89
CA GLY A 271 -1.87 7.29 -5.70
C GLY A 271 -2.74 8.43 -5.19
N GLY A 272 -3.88 8.11 -4.56
CA GLY A 272 -4.73 9.05 -3.86
C GLY A 272 -4.06 9.63 -2.59
N HIS A 273 -3.29 8.84 -1.86
CA HIS A 273 -2.48 9.34 -0.73
C HIS A 273 -1.32 10.22 -1.22
N VAL A 274 -0.63 9.78 -2.26
CA VAL A 274 0.47 10.52 -2.88
C VAL A 274 -0.01 11.88 -3.38
N ILE A 275 -1.08 11.93 -4.18
CA ILE A 275 -1.57 13.20 -4.73
C ILE A 275 -2.10 14.14 -3.64
N ARG A 276 -2.75 13.63 -2.59
CA ARG A 276 -3.22 14.46 -1.45
C ARG A 276 -2.08 15.03 -0.63
N SER A 277 -0.95 14.33 -0.56
CA SER A 277 0.24 14.81 0.13
C SER A 277 0.94 15.94 -0.64
N VAL A 278 1.00 15.84 -1.98
CA VAL A 278 1.64 16.84 -2.86
C VAL A 278 0.72 18.04 -3.15
N PHE A 279 -0.57 17.81 -3.41
CA PHE A 279 -1.57 18.81 -3.78
C PHE A 279 -2.74 18.91 -2.79
N PRO A 280 -2.49 19.38 -1.56
CA PRO A 280 -3.46 19.38 -0.47
C PRO A 280 -4.65 20.34 -0.68
N LYS A 281 -4.52 21.32 -1.59
CA LYS A 281 -5.56 22.33 -1.84
C LYS A 281 -6.67 21.86 -2.80
N ASN A 282 -6.43 20.79 -3.56
CA ASN A 282 -7.30 20.38 -4.68
C ASN A 282 -8.09 19.10 -4.39
N PHE A 283 -7.85 18.43 -3.26
CA PHE A 283 -8.51 17.17 -2.89
C PHE A 283 -8.99 17.26 -1.44
N LYS A 284 -10.28 17.57 -1.25
CA LYS A 284 -10.99 17.42 0.03
C LYS A 284 -11.57 16.02 0.16
#